data_AF-A0A2V7F8K6-F1
#
_entry.id   AF-A0A2V7F8K6-F1
#
_cell.length_a   1.000
_cell.length_b   1.000
_cell.length_c   1.000
_cell.angle_alpha   90.00
_cell.angle_beta   90.00
_cell.angle_gamma   90.00
#
_symmetry.space_group_name_H-M   'P 1'
#
loop_
_entity.id
_entity.type
_entity.pdbx_description
1 polymer ?
#
loop_
_entity_poly.entity_id
_entity_poly.type
_entity_poly.pdbx_seq_one_letter_code
_entity_poly.pdbx_strand_id
1 'polypeptide(L)'
;AEIRAKPGESFRVTVRAKNVSGHEVTTRVGHRIAPEADANFLALLQCPLFLPATFKPGETKEFVSEYLLLKDTPGSVTAFRVTYEFANDRR
;
A
#
# COMPACT_ATOMS: atom_id res chain seq x y z
N ALA A 1 -9.04 6.79 -1.58
CA ALA A 1 -8.57 8.12 -1.15
C ALA A 1 -7.73 8.71 -2.26
N GLU A 2 -7.72 10.04 -2.42
CA GLU A 2 -6.85 10.75 -3.37
C GLU A 2 -5.82 11.55 -2.57
N ILE A 3 -4.57 11.53 -3.02
CA ILE A 3 -3.46 12.32 -2.46
C ILE A 3 -2.81 13.09 -3.60
N ARG A 4 -2.54 14.37 -3.38
CA ARG A 4 -1.79 15.21 -4.31
C ARG A 4 -0.39 15.44 -3.74
N ALA A 5 0.61 15.18 -4.56
CA ALA A 5 2.02 15.36 -4.23
C ALA A 5 2.74 15.99 -5.42
N LYS A 6 3.78 16.76 -5.15
CA LYS A 6 4.70 17.29 -6.16
C LYS A 6 5.94 16.41 -6.28
N PRO A 7 6.62 16.38 -7.44
CA PRO A 7 7.90 15.70 -7.57
C PRO A 7 8.87 16.11 -6.44
N GLY A 8 9.40 15.11 -5.74
CA GLY A 8 10.27 15.27 -4.57
C GLY A 8 9.57 15.26 -3.21
N GLU A 9 8.24 15.25 -3.15
CA GLU A 9 7.49 15.16 -1.90
C GLU A 9 7.24 13.71 -1.48
N SER A 10 7.38 13.44 -0.18
CA SER A 10 6.93 12.20 0.43
C SER A 10 5.55 12.35 1.05
N PHE A 11 4.81 11.25 1.08
CA PHE A 11 3.48 11.20 1.69
C PHE A 11 3.23 9.84 2.33
N ARG A 12 2.32 9.82 3.31
CA ARG A 12 1.96 8.61 4.06
C ARG A 12 0.57 8.15 3.70
N VAL A 13 0.42 6.84 3.56
CA VAL A 13 -0.85 6.16 3.35
C VAL A 13 -1.07 5.22 4.52
N THR A 14 -2.11 5.49 5.31
CA THR A 14 -2.53 4.60 6.39
C THR A 14 -3.69 3.74 5.94
N VAL A 15 -3.50 2.43 5.98
CA VAL A 15 -4.54 1.43 5.71
C VAL A 15 -4.92 0.76 7.02
N ARG A 16 -6.20 0.80 7.36
CA ARG A 16 -6.76 0.10 8.51
C ARG A 16 -7.51 -1.13 8.02
N ALA A 17 -7.13 -2.31 8.53
CA ALA A 17 -7.76 -3.59 8.19
C ALA A 17 -8.31 -4.26 9.45
N LYS A 18 -9.50 -4.85 9.34
CA LYS A 18 -10.15 -5.57 10.43
C LYS A 18 -10.48 -6.99 10.01
N ASN A 19 -10.15 -7.96 10.87
CA ASN A 19 -10.64 -9.32 10.70
C ASN A 19 -12.11 -9.39 11.14
N VAL A 20 -13.01 -9.53 10.17
CA VAL A 20 -14.46 -9.67 10.42
C VAL A 20 -14.90 -11.13 10.51
N SER A 21 -13.98 -12.08 10.40
CA SER A 21 -14.27 -13.50 10.55
C SER A 21 -14.27 -13.94 12.03
N GLY A 22 -14.81 -15.13 12.29
CA GLY A 22 -14.81 -15.74 13.61
C GLY A 22 -13.54 -16.53 13.96
N HIS A 23 -12.52 -16.54 13.10
CA HIS A 23 -11.27 -17.29 13.32
C HIS A 23 -10.04 -16.42 13.06
N GLU A 24 -8.87 -16.89 13.49
CA GLU A 24 -7.61 -16.21 13.21
C GLU A 24 -7.28 -16.26 11.71
N VAL A 25 -6.84 -15.13 11.16
CA VAL A 25 -6.46 -15.01 9.74
C VAL A 25 -5.02 -14.52 9.65
N THR A 26 -4.18 -15.27 8.94
CA THR A 26 -2.84 -14.80 8.56
C THR A 26 -2.85 -14.46 7.07
N THR A 27 -2.48 -13.24 6.72
CA THR A 27 -2.51 -12.73 5.34
C THR A 27 -1.24 -11.96 5.04
N ARG A 28 -0.85 -11.94 3.77
CA ARG A 28 0.14 -10.97 3.25
C ARG A 28 -0.61 -9.85 2.54
N VAL A 29 -0.02 -8.67 2.48
CA VAL A 29 -0.59 -7.55 1.72
C VAL A 29 0.34 -7.16 0.59
N GLY A 30 -0.12 -7.42 -0.63
CA GLY A 30 0.53 -6.97 -1.85
C GLY A 30 0.17 -5.52 -2.18
N HIS A 31 1.06 -4.85 -2.90
CA HIS A 31 0.81 -3.53 -3.46
C HIS A 31 0.99 -3.61 -4.96
N ARG A 32 0.02 -3.06 -5.69
CA ARG A 32 0.13 -2.88 -7.14
C ARG A 32 0.02 -1.40 -7.47
N ILE A 33 1.01 -0.89 -8.19
CA ILE A 33 1.03 0.49 -8.69
C ILE A 33 0.72 0.43 -10.18
N ALA A 34 -0.25 1.24 -10.61
CA ALA A 34 -0.59 1.39 -12.02
C ALA A 34 -0.58 2.89 -12.41
N PRO A 35 -0.27 3.23 -13.68
CA PRO A 35 0.20 2.32 -14.72
C PRO A 35 1.60 1.77 -14.42
N GLU A 36 1.84 0.51 -14.81
CA GLU A 36 3.10 -0.19 -14.51
C GLU A 36 4.31 0.51 -15.15
N ALA A 37 4.12 1.08 -16.35
CA ALA A 37 5.14 1.84 -17.07
C ALA A 37 5.71 3.01 -16.25
N ASP A 38 4.89 3.60 -15.36
CA ASP A 38 5.27 4.76 -14.55
C ASP A 38 5.62 4.38 -13.10
N ALA A 39 5.42 3.12 -12.70
CA ALA A 39 5.53 2.69 -11.30
C ALA A 39 6.90 3.01 -10.67
N ASN A 40 7.96 3.08 -11.48
CA ASN A 40 9.32 3.41 -11.04
C ASN A 40 9.46 4.87 -10.52
N PHE A 41 8.52 5.76 -10.85
CA PHE A 41 8.51 7.15 -10.38
C PHE A 41 7.88 7.31 -8.98
N LEU A 42 7.25 6.27 -8.45
CA LEU A 42 6.68 6.28 -7.11
C LEU A 42 7.41 5.27 -6.22
N ALA A 43 8.40 5.77 -5.49
CA ALA A 43 9.20 4.94 -4.60
C ALA A 43 8.46 4.63 -3.29
N LEU A 44 8.41 3.37 -2.90
CA LEU A 44 7.92 2.93 -1.61
C LEU A 44 9.08 2.91 -0.61
N LEU A 45 9.15 3.90 0.26
CA LEU A 45 10.22 4.06 1.24
C LEU A 45 10.06 3.12 2.44
N GLN A 46 8.83 2.92 2.90
CA GLN A 46 8.52 2.03 4.01
C GLN A 46 7.25 1.25 3.72
N CYS A 47 7.34 -0.08 3.86
CA CYS A 47 6.22 -0.99 3.71
C CYS A 47 6.16 -1.95 4.91
N PRO A 48 5.41 -1.63 5.98
CA PRO A 48 5.24 -2.54 7.11
C PRO A 48 4.48 -3.83 6.74
N LEU A 49 3.90 -3.84 5.53
CA LEU A 49 3.12 -4.93 4.96
C LEU A 49 3.95 -5.99 4.22
N PHE A 50 5.27 -5.86 4.24
CA PHE A 50 6.17 -6.85 3.65
C PHE A 50 6.14 -8.21 4.40
N LEU A 51 5.77 -8.22 5.68
CA LEU A 51 5.67 -9.43 6.48
C LEU A 51 4.20 -9.90 6.59
N PRO A 52 3.96 -11.23 6.70
CA PRO A 52 2.64 -11.75 7.02
C PRO A 52 2.10 -11.13 8.31
N ALA A 53 0.84 -10.70 8.27
CA ALA A 53 0.13 -10.16 9.41
C ALA A 53 -0.95 -11.16 9.85
N THR A 54 -0.87 -11.60 11.10
CA THR A 54 -1.88 -12.43 11.75
C THR A 54 -2.89 -11.54 12.48
N PHE A 55 -4.18 -11.82 12.33
CA PHE A 55 -5.29 -11.09 12.94
C PHE A 55 -6.19 -12.04 13.72
N LYS A 56 -6.39 -11.77 15.00
CA LYS A 56 -7.41 -12.45 15.82
C LYS A 56 -8.83 -12.08 15.36
N PRO A 57 -9.87 -12.87 15.70
CA PRO A 57 -11.25 -12.51 15.43
C PRO A 57 -11.59 -11.11 15.95
N GLY A 58 -12.09 -10.23 15.08
CA GLY A 58 -12.44 -8.85 15.42
C GLY A 58 -11.26 -7.87 15.52
N GLU A 59 -10.01 -8.33 15.46
CA GLU A 59 -8.83 -7.48 15.59
C GLU A 59 -8.72 -6.49 14.41
N THR A 60 -8.33 -5.26 14.74
CA THR A 60 -8.05 -4.21 13.76
C THR A 60 -6.58 -3.83 13.84
N LYS A 61 -5.90 -3.78 12.70
CA LYS A 61 -4.50 -3.32 12.58
C LYS A 61 -4.40 -2.18 11.60
N GLU A 62 -3.43 -1.30 11.85
CA GLU A 62 -3.09 -0.20 10.97
C GLU A 62 -1.72 -0.41 10.36
N PHE A 63 -1.62 -0.07 9.08
CA PHE A 63 -0.41 -0.18 8.30
C PHE A 63 -0.12 1.15 7.66
N VAL A 64 1.05 1.72 7.95
CA VAL A 64 1.49 3.01 7.43
C VAL A 64 2.54 2.78 6.36
N SER A 65 2.20 3.05 5.11
CA SER A 65 3.15 3.06 4.01
C SER A 65 3.65 4.47 3.78
N GLU A 66 4.94 4.64 3.52
CA GLU A 66 5.51 5.93 3.12
C GLU A 66 5.98 5.85 1.67
N TYR A 67 5.50 6.78 0.85
CA TYR A 67 5.84 6.90 -0.56
C TYR A 67 6.60 8.19 -0.82
N LEU A 68 7.44 8.19 -1.84
CA LEU A 68 8.12 9.35 -2.38
C LEU A 68 7.81 9.44 -3.87
N LEU A 69 7.24 10.56 -4.30
CA LEU A 69 7.17 10.89 -5.71
C LEU A 69 8.56 11.38 -6.14
N LEU A 70 9.21 10.69 -7.07
CA LEU A 70 10.59 11.01 -7.44
C LEU A 70 10.68 12.38 -8.11
N LYS A 71 11.80 13.09 -7.89
CA LYS A 71 12.00 14.46 -8.40
C LYS A 71 12.04 14.53 -9.93
N ASP A 72 12.45 13.46 -10.58
CA ASP A 72 12.59 13.31 -12.03
C ASP A 72 11.30 12.79 -12.70
N THR A 73 10.20 12.69 -11.96
CA THR A 73 8.89 12.33 -12.52
C THR A 73 8.53 13.28 -13.68
N PRO A 74 8.34 12.77 -14.92
CA PRO A 74 8.03 13.61 -16.05
C PRO A 74 6.60 14.15 -15.98
N GLY A 75 6.36 15.34 -16.55
CA GLY A 75 5.05 16.00 -16.51
C GLY A 75 3.91 15.24 -17.22
N SER A 76 4.23 14.21 -18.02
CA SER A 76 3.25 13.29 -18.60
C SER A 76 2.62 12.36 -17.56
N VAL A 77 3.30 12.11 -16.44
CA VAL A 77 2.80 11.27 -15.34
C VAL A 77 1.95 12.12 -14.42
N THR A 78 0.64 11.90 -14.48
CA THR A 78 -0.34 12.77 -13.80
C THR A 78 -1.07 12.08 -12.65
N ALA A 79 -1.10 10.75 -12.64
CA ALA A 79 -1.77 9.99 -11.59
C ALA A 79 -1.22 8.57 -11.47
N PHE A 80 -1.22 8.07 -10.24
CA PHE A 80 -0.99 6.68 -9.91
C PHE A 80 -2.23 6.08 -9.27
N ARG A 81 -2.46 4.79 -9.53
CA ARG A 81 -3.40 3.97 -8.77
C ARG A 81 -2.60 2.97 -7.95
N VAL A 82 -2.62 3.14 -6.63
CA VAL A 82 -2.04 2.18 -5.68
C VAL A 82 -3.16 1.29 -5.15
N THR A 83 -3.06 -0.01 -5.39
CA THR A 83 -4.02 -1.02 -4.92
C THR A 83 -3.36 -1.87 -3.85
N TYR A 84 -4.03 -2.01 -2.70
CA TYR A 84 -3.62 -2.89 -1.61
C TYR A 84 -4.44 -4.17 -1.70
N GLU A 85 -3.77 -5.32 -1.84
CA GLU A 85 -4.41 -6.62 -2.00
C GLU A 85 -4.07 -7.52 -0.82
N PHE A 86 -5.08 -7.97 -0.08
CA PHE A 86 -4.92 -8.94 0.99
C PHE A 86 -5.02 -10.34 0.39
N ALA A 87 -3.87 -10.98 0.18
CA ALA A 87 -3.82 -12.34 -0.36
C ALA A 87 -4.21 -13.33 0.75
N ASN A 88 -5.34 -14.00 0.55
CA ASN A 88 -5.73 -15.09 1.43
C ASN A 88 -4.91 -16.33 1.03
N ASP A 89 -3.91 -16.70 1.83
CA ASP A 89 -3.24 -18.00 1.72
C ASP A 89 -4.23 -19.08 2.20
N ARG A 90 -5.30 -19.31 1.44
CA ARG A 90 -6.06 -20.56 1.50
C ARG A 90 -5.39 -21.52 0.54
N ARG A 91 -4.38 -22.23 1.03
CA ARG A 91 -3.88 -23.44 0.40
C ARG A 91 -3.98 -24.59 1.37
#